data_AF-A0A0P9LEN7-F1
#
_entry.id   AF-A0A0P9LEN7-F1
#
_cell.length_a   1.000
_cell.length_b   1.000
_cell.length_c   1.000
_cell.angle_alpha   90.00
_cell.angle_beta   90.00
_cell.angle_gamma   90.00
#
_symmetry.space_group_name_H-M   'P 1'
#
loop_
_entity.id
_entity.type
_entity.pdbx_description
1 polymer ?
#
loop_
_entity_poly.entity_id
_entity_poly.type
_entity_poly.pdbx_seq_one_letter_code
_entity_poly.pdbx_strand_id
1 'polypeptide(L)'
;MAVHAGFDALDTVPHVLTYFEVLDQSLIKAVQPEEVPNPVWLTSASASTNQQKFTDTLLASHTFVLIPSSVTRHSWSLLISCELAKGKYRVVHQERFGLDTRLVRG
;
A
#
# COMPACT_ATOMS: atom_id res chain seq x y z
N MET A 1 -2.02 4.33 0.78
CA MET A 1 -3.04 5.39 0.92
C MET A 1 -2.46 6.70 0.43
N ALA A 2 -3.02 7.29 -0.63
CA ALA A 2 -2.43 8.46 -1.29
C ALA A 2 -2.58 9.77 -0.49
N VAL A 3 -3.63 9.89 0.32
CA VAL A 3 -3.93 11.09 1.13
C VAL A 3 -2.95 11.37 2.27
N HIS A 4 -2.03 10.46 2.57
CA HIS A 4 -0.96 10.74 3.55
C HIS A 4 -0.04 11.87 3.07
N ALA A 5 0.03 12.13 1.75
CA ALA A 5 0.73 13.28 1.20
C ALA A 5 -0.08 14.60 1.29
N GLY A 6 -1.35 14.54 1.72
CA GLY A 6 -2.29 15.66 1.73
C GLY A 6 -3.09 15.78 0.42
N PHE A 7 -4.28 16.38 0.50
CA PHE A 7 -5.14 16.60 -0.67
C PHE A 7 -4.55 17.62 -1.64
N ASP A 8 -3.86 18.65 -1.16
CA ASP A 8 -3.21 19.65 -2.01
C ASP A 8 -2.16 19.03 -2.94
N ALA A 9 -1.38 18.06 -2.45
CA ALA A 9 -0.40 17.34 -3.26
C ALA A 9 -1.09 16.41 -4.29
N LEU A 10 -2.27 15.89 -3.98
CA LEU A 10 -3.05 15.09 -4.93
C LEU A 10 -3.73 15.93 -6.01
N ASP A 11 -4.01 17.20 -5.71
CA ASP A 11 -4.62 18.14 -6.65
C ASP A 11 -3.58 18.78 -7.58
N THR A 12 -2.39 19.11 -7.06
CA THR A 12 -1.39 19.91 -7.78
C THR A 12 -0.30 19.10 -8.46
N VAL A 13 0.01 17.90 -7.97
CA VAL A 13 1.06 17.06 -8.55
C VAL A 13 0.46 16.05 -9.53
N PRO A 14 1.07 15.86 -10.72
CA PRO A 14 0.66 14.82 -11.65
C PRO A 14 0.67 13.38 -11.09
N HIS A 15 -0.50 12.78 -10.89
CA HIS A 15 -0.65 11.36 -10.50
C HIS A 15 -1.27 10.50 -11.62
N VAL A 16 -1.09 9.18 -11.51
CA VAL A 16 -1.66 8.15 -12.41
C VAL A 16 -2.37 7.10 -11.58
N LEU A 17 -3.64 6.84 -11.89
CA LEU A 17 -4.37 5.72 -11.32
C LEU A 17 -3.99 4.47 -12.12
N THR A 18 -3.38 3.49 -11.46
CA THR A 18 -2.96 2.23 -12.07
C THR A 18 -3.84 1.09 -11.59
N TYR A 19 -4.53 0.46 -12.51
CA TYR A 19 -5.20 -0.81 -12.30
C TYR A 19 -4.31 -1.94 -12.80
N PHE A 20 -3.98 -2.87 -11.91
CA PHE A 20 -3.17 -4.03 -12.22
C PHE A 20 -3.79 -5.29 -11.62
N GLU A 21 -3.43 -6.43 -12.19
CA GLU A 21 -3.87 -7.74 -11.76
C GLU A 21 -2.67 -8.56 -11.31
N VAL A 22 -2.79 -9.19 -10.14
CA VAL A 22 -1.87 -10.24 -9.71
C VAL A 22 -2.26 -11.53 -10.41
N LEU A 23 -1.35 -12.10 -11.20
CA LEU A 23 -1.65 -13.22 -12.10
C LEU A 23 -1.92 -14.54 -11.35
N ASP A 24 -1.32 -14.70 -10.18
CA ASP A 24 -1.51 -15.84 -9.29
C ASP A 24 -1.76 -15.34 -7.86
N GLN A 25 -3.00 -15.45 -7.41
CA GLN A 25 -3.41 -14.97 -6.10
C GLN A 25 -2.78 -15.75 -4.94
N SER A 26 -2.28 -16.97 -5.17
CA SER A 26 -1.57 -17.74 -4.15
C SER A 26 -0.25 -17.09 -3.72
N LEU A 27 0.27 -16.15 -4.52
CA LEU A 27 1.46 -15.35 -4.21
C LEU A 27 1.20 -14.20 -3.23
N ILE A 28 -0.06 -13.99 -2.82
CA ILE A 28 -0.45 -12.94 -1.89
C ILE A 28 -0.43 -13.48 -0.46
N LYS A 29 0.54 -13.03 0.35
CA LYS A 29 0.55 -13.26 1.79
C LYS A 29 -0.28 -12.19 2.48
N ALA A 30 -1.39 -12.58 3.07
CA ALA A 30 -2.13 -11.73 4.00
C ALA A 30 -1.49 -11.80 5.40
N VAL A 31 -1.19 -10.62 5.96
CA VAL A 31 -0.77 -10.44 7.35
C VAL A 31 -2.00 -10.02 8.16
N GLN A 32 -2.31 -10.78 9.19
CA GLN A 32 -3.37 -10.47 10.14
C GLN A 32 -2.89 -9.44 11.17
N PRO A 33 -3.78 -8.61 11.74
CA PRO A 33 -3.40 -7.66 12.78
C PRO A 33 -2.64 -8.29 13.95
N GLU A 34 -2.97 -9.52 14.31
CA GLU A 34 -2.36 -10.28 15.41
C GLU A 34 -0.96 -10.80 15.07
N GLU A 35 -0.63 -10.92 13.77
CA GLU A 35 0.72 -11.26 13.29
C GLU A 35 1.68 -10.06 13.35
N VAL A 36 1.18 -8.84 13.62
CA VAL A 36 1.99 -7.63 13.74
C VAL A 36 2.56 -7.53 15.15
N PRO A 37 3.90 -7.56 15.34
CA PRO A 37 4.51 -7.64 16.67
C PRO A 37 4.18 -6.47 17.60
N ASN A 38 3.98 -5.28 17.04
CA ASN A 38 3.58 -4.10 17.79
C ASN A 38 2.28 -3.53 17.22
N PRO A 39 1.14 -3.64 17.93
CA PRO A 39 -0.14 -3.15 17.44
C PRO A 39 -0.18 -1.63 17.23
N VAL A 40 0.74 -0.87 17.85
CA VAL A 40 0.86 0.59 17.64
C VAL A 40 1.24 0.92 16.19
N TRP A 41 1.91 0.01 15.48
CA TRP A 41 2.23 0.20 14.05
C TRP A 41 0.99 0.26 13.15
N LEU A 42 -0.16 -0.24 13.63
CA LEU A 42 -1.45 -0.17 12.95
C LEU A 42 -2.26 1.08 13.33
N THR A 43 -1.62 2.05 13.98
CA THR A 43 -2.17 3.37 14.26
C THR A 43 -1.39 4.43 13.50
N SER A 44 -1.86 5.68 13.47
CA SER A 44 -1.23 6.79 12.74
C SER A 44 0.09 7.30 13.36
N ALA A 45 0.90 6.41 13.93
CA ALA A 45 2.20 6.70 14.49
C ALA A 45 3.28 6.75 13.40
N SER A 46 4.35 7.50 13.65
CA SER A 46 5.52 7.55 12.78
C SER A 46 6.16 6.16 12.62
N ALA A 47 6.62 5.87 11.40
CA ALA A 47 7.25 4.59 11.11
C ALA A 47 8.53 4.41 11.95
N SER A 48 8.62 3.26 12.64
CA SER A 48 9.80 2.89 13.43
C SER A 48 10.77 2.02 12.62
N THR A 49 12.05 2.00 12.99
CA THR A 49 13.05 1.11 12.37
C THR A 49 12.67 -0.37 12.45
N ASN A 50 12.03 -0.79 13.54
CA ASN A 50 11.59 -2.18 13.69
C ASN A 50 10.39 -2.52 12.78
N GLN A 51 9.52 -1.54 12.52
CA GLN A 51 8.44 -1.69 11.54
C GLN A 51 8.99 -1.88 10.12
N GLN A 52 10.02 -1.10 9.76
CA GLN A 52 10.70 -1.23 8.46
C GLN A 52 11.36 -2.61 8.31
N LYS A 53 12.14 -3.05 9.31
CA LYS A 53 12.77 -4.38 9.29
C LYS A 53 11.76 -5.53 9.18
N PHE A 54 10.60 -5.39 9.84
CA PHE A 54 9.51 -6.36 9.72
C PHE A 54 8.98 -6.43 8.29
N THR A 55 8.70 -5.28 7.67
CA THR A 55 8.25 -5.25 6.27
C THR A 55 9.31 -5.72 5.29
N ASP A 56 10.58 -5.42 5.52
CA ASP A 56 11.69 -5.87 4.67
C ASP A 56 11.81 -7.40 4.69
N THR A 57 11.67 -8.01 5.86
CA THR A 57 11.69 -9.47 6.03
C THR A 57 10.54 -10.14 5.29
N LEU A 58 9.35 -9.53 5.33
CA LEU A 58 8.19 -10.01 4.59
C LEU A 58 8.41 -9.93 3.07
N LEU A 59 8.92 -8.80 2.57
CA LEU A 59 9.17 -8.57 1.15
C LEU A 59 10.36 -9.35 0.58
N ALA A 60 11.28 -9.80 1.44
CA ALA A 60 12.35 -10.72 1.07
C ALA A 60 11.84 -12.15 0.80
N SER A 61 10.70 -12.53 1.38
CA SER A 61 10.16 -13.89 1.33
C SER A 61 8.86 -14.03 0.53
N HIS A 62 8.12 -12.94 0.32
CA HIS A 62 6.82 -12.95 -0.34
C HIS A 62 6.73 -11.89 -1.44
N THR A 63 6.12 -12.27 -2.56
CA THR A 63 5.99 -11.39 -3.73
C THR A 63 5.02 -10.23 -3.49
N PHE A 64 3.85 -10.54 -2.95
CA PHE A 64 2.78 -9.60 -2.64
C PHE A 64 2.36 -9.78 -1.19
N VAL A 65 2.31 -8.69 -0.43
CA VAL A 65 1.96 -8.72 0.99
C VAL A 65 0.80 -7.77 1.25
N LEU A 66 -0.34 -8.30 1.68
CA LEU A 66 -1.44 -7.50 2.20
C LEU A 66 -1.21 -7.23 3.68
N ILE A 67 -1.06 -5.97 4.05
CA ILE A 67 -0.87 -5.54 5.45
C ILE A 67 -2.06 -4.67 5.91
N PRO A 68 -2.52 -4.79 7.16
CA PRO A 68 -3.57 -3.92 7.68
C PRO A 68 -3.13 -2.46 7.62
N SER A 69 -4.04 -1.58 7.21
CA SER A 69 -3.78 -0.16 7.07
C SER A 69 -3.71 0.54 8.42
N SER A 70 -2.73 1.43 8.59
CA SER A 70 -2.62 2.30 9.77
C SER A 70 -3.64 3.44 9.80
N VAL A 71 -4.38 3.64 8.69
CA VAL A 71 -5.37 4.72 8.53
C VAL A 71 -6.77 4.24 8.86
N THR A 72 -7.15 3.03 8.45
CA THR A 72 -8.44 2.44 8.83
C THR A 72 -8.27 0.95 9.12
N ARG A 73 -8.84 0.49 10.26
CA ARG A 73 -8.73 -0.90 10.73
C ARG A 73 -9.38 -1.95 9.82
N HIS A 74 -10.18 -1.51 8.85
CA HIS A 74 -10.90 -2.38 7.91
C HIS A 74 -10.40 -2.23 6.47
N SER A 75 -9.22 -1.64 6.26
CA SER A 75 -8.58 -1.62 4.94
C SER A 75 -7.19 -2.25 5.00
N TRP A 76 -6.75 -2.74 3.84
CA TRP A 76 -5.43 -3.32 3.64
C TRP A 76 -4.68 -2.49 2.61
N SER A 77 -3.37 -2.37 2.81
CA SER A 77 -2.45 -1.87 1.80
C SER A 77 -1.68 -3.05 1.21
N LEU A 78 -1.42 -3.02 -0.09
CA LEU A 78 -0.64 -4.02 -0.78
C LEU A 78 0.81 -3.53 -0.93
N LEU A 79 1.74 -4.27 -0.34
CA LEU A 79 3.18 -4.10 -0.55
C LEU A 79 3.63 -5.08 -1.65
N ILE A 80 4.51 -4.61 -2.53
CA ILE A 80 4.97 -5.38 -3.69
C ILE A 80 6.50 -5.42 -3.66
N SER A 81 7.06 -6.63 -3.69
CA SER A 81 8.51 -6.81 -3.82
C SER A 81 8.94 -6.60 -5.27
N CYS A 82 9.68 -5.51 -5.54
CA CYS A 82 10.08 -5.13 -6.90
C CYS A 82 10.86 -6.24 -7.64
N GLU A 83 11.64 -7.04 -6.91
CA GLU A 83 12.43 -8.12 -7.50
C GLU A 83 11.59 -9.37 -7.77
N LEU A 84 10.79 -9.81 -6.79
CA LEU A 84 10.00 -11.04 -6.89
C LEU A 84 8.77 -10.89 -7.78
N ALA A 85 8.25 -9.66 -7.95
CA ALA A 85 7.01 -9.41 -8.68
C ALA A 85 7.17 -9.38 -10.21
N LYS A 86 8.40 -9.38 -10.73
CA LYS A 86 8.67 -9.34 -12.18
C LYS A 86 7.95 -10.50 -12.88
N GLY A 87 7.06 -10.16 -13.81
CA GLY A 87 6.24 -11.13 -14.55
C GLY A 87 5.15 -11.84 -13.74
N LYS A 88 4.85 -11.39 -12.52
CA LYS A 88 3.80 -11.95 -11.64
C LYS A 88 2.55 -11.09 -11.53
N TYR A 89 2.57 -9.93 -12.18
CA TYR A 89 1.41 -9.05 -12.35
C TYR A 89 1.37 -8.53 -13.78
N ARG A 90 0.21 -8.02 -14.19
CA ARG A 90 0.08 -7.21 -15.41
C ARG A 90 -0.65 -5.92 -15.11
N VAL A 91 -0.21 -4.84 -15.74
CA VAL A 91 -0.97 -3.60 -15.78
C VAL A 91 -2.15 -3.80 -16.73
N VAL A 92 -3.36 -3.57 -16.25
CA VAL A 92 -4.58 -3.73 -17.02
C VAL A 92 -5.04 -2.40 -17.59
N HIS A 93 -4.96 -1.33 -16.79
CA HIS A 93 -5.33 0.01 -17.22
C HIS A 93 -4.53 1.08 -16.46
N GLN A 94 -4.27 2.19 -17.12
CA GLN A 94 -3.74 3.39 -16.47
C GLN A 94 -4.49 4.60 -17.00
N GLU A 95 -4.89 5.47 -16.08
CA GLU A 95 -5.52 6.75 -16.43
C GLU A 95 -4.94 7.88 -15.59
N ARG A 96 -5.14 9.10 -16.09
CA ARG A 96 -4.81 10.29 -15.34
C ARG A 96 -5.67 10.34 -14.09
N PHE A 97 -5.04 10.35 -12.91
CA PHE A 97 -5.78 10.59 -11.68
C PHE A 97 -6.22 12.05 -11.64
N GLY A 98 -7.51 12.27 -11.41
CA GLY A 98 -8.09 13.56 -11.06
C GLY A 98 -8.71 13.46 -9.67
N LEU A 99 -8.34 14.37 -8.78
CA LEU A 99 -8.99 14.50 -7.49
C LEU A 99 -10.35 15.18 -7.66
N ASP A 100 -11.40 14.66 -7.02
CA ASP A 100 -12.65 15.42 -6.87
C ASP A 100 -12.37 16.62 -5.97
N THR A 101 -12.40 17.83 -6.53
CA THR A 101 -12.01 19.07 -5.83
C THR A 101 -12.88 19.38 -4.63
N ARG A 102 -14.07 18.78 -4.48
CA ARG A 102 -14.89 18.86 -3.27
C ARG A 102 -14.23 18.20 -2.05
N LEU A 103 -13.20 17.38 -2.26
CA LEU A 103 -12.41 16.74 -1.19
C LEU A 103 -11.28 17.64 -0.68
N VAL A 104 -10.92 18.69 -1.44
CA VAL A 104 -10.03 19.75 -0.97
C VAL A 104 -10.88 20.68 -0.09
N ARG A 105 -10.57 20.77 1.21
CA ARG A 105 -11.18 21.82 2.03
C ARG A 105 -10.56 23.16 1.62
N GLY A 106 -11.41 24.10 1.20
CA GLY A 106 -11.00 25.49 0.98
C GLY A 106 -10.58 26.19 2.27
#